data_AF-A0A2P8VDZ8-F1
#
_entry.id   AF-A0A2P8VDZ8-F1
#
_cell.length_a   1.000
_cell.length_b   1.000
_cell.length_c   1.000
_cell.angle_alpha   90.00
_cell.angle_beta   90.00
_cell.angle_gamma   90.00
#
_symmetry.space_group_name_H-M   'P 1'
#
loop_
_entity.id
_entity.type
_entity.pdbx_description
1 polymer ?
#
loop_
_entity_poly.entity_id
_entity_poly.type
_entity_poly.pdbx_seq_one_letter_code
_entity_poly.pdbx_strand_id
1 'polypeptide(L)'
;PETESGKIIWEIGRVRDACLLLAGARPYREFPLDWMLGRLGLAGFRILEARRFPIRYRARYVNVQLNMCLARIERFFSNGLGMAMRAYVEELRARALQLNERQDGLWHGNDYVIAVEPM
;
A
#
# COMPACT_ATOMS: atom_id res chain seq x y z
N PRO A 1 -11.13 -6.46 1.92
CA PRO A 1 -11.76 -5.31 2.61
C PRO A 1 -13.22 -5.11 2.19
N GLU A 2 -14.07 -4.64 3.10
CA GLU A 2 -15.51 -4.48 2.85
C GLU A 2 -15.84 -3.14 2.21
N THR A 3 -15.11 -2.08 2.58
CA THR A 3 -15.31 -0.72 2.07
C THR A 3 -14.81 -0.55 0.63
N GLU A 4 -15.44 0.36 -0.11
CA GLU A 4 -15.03 0.73 -1.46
C GLU A 4 -13.60 1.32 -1.47
N SER A 5 -13.32 2.24 -0.55
CA SER A 5 -11.98 2.78 -0.29
C SER A 5 -10.95 1.67 -0.07
N GLY A 6 -11.26 0.70 0.78
CA GLY A 6 -10.34 -0.40 1.06
C GLY A 6 -10.10 -1.30 -0.14
N LYS A 7 -11.12 -1.52 -0.99
CA LYS A 7 -10.98 -2.30 -2.22
C LYS A 7 -10.04 -1.60 -3.19
N ILE A 8 -10.19 -0.30 -3.41
CA ILE A 8 -9.30 0.50 -4.26
C ILE A 8 -7.87 0.51 -3.71
N ILE A 9 -7.67 0.73 -2.40
CA ILE A 9 -6.32 0.75 -1.83
C ILE A 9 -5.62 -0.61 -1.95
N TRP A 10 -6.34 -1.72 -1.72
CA TRP A 10 -5.79 -3.06 -1.95
C TRP A 10 -5.49 -3.33 -3.42
N GLU A 11 -6.32 -2.85 -4.34
CA GLU A 11 -6.09 -2.97 -5.78
C GLU A 11 -4.82 -2.20 -6.20
N ILE A 12 -4.65 -0.96 -5.75
CA ILE A 12 -3.41 -0.18 -5.95
C ILE A 12 -2.18 -0.95 -5.42
N GLY A 13 -2.26 -1.49 -4.20
CA GLY A 13 -1.18 -2.28 -3.61
C GLY A 13 -0.81 -3.51 -4.44
N ARG A 14 -1.81 -4.24 -4.95
CA ARG A 14 -1.59 -5.42 -5.81
C ARG A 14 -0.92 -5.06 -7.13
N VAL A 15 -1.39 -4.00 -7.79
CA VAL A 15 -0.79 -3.53 -9.06
C VAL A 15 0.65 -3.10 -8.85
N ARG A 16 0.90 -2.36 -7.77
CA ARG A 16 2.23 -1.92 -7.38
C ARG A 16 3.18 -3.10 -7.23
N ASP A 17 2.76 -4.11 -6.48
CA ASP A 17 3.59 -5.28 -6.20
C ASP A 17 3.79 -6.11 -7.48
N ALA A 18 2.77 -6.25 -8.33
CA ALA A 18 2.89 -6.89 -9.63
C ALA A 18 3.88 -6.16 -10.55
N CYS A 19 3.80 -4.83 -10.64
CA CYS A 19 4.73 -4.02 -11.44
C CYS A 19 6.17 -4.11 -10.90
N LEU A 20 6.36 -4.15 -9.58
CA LEU A 20 7.67 -4.35 -8.98
C LEU A 20 8.24 -5.72 -9.38
N LEU A 21 7.47 -6.79 -9.22
CA LEU A 21 7.91 -8.15 -9.53
C LEU A 21 8.25 -8.32 -11.01
N LEU A 22 7.37 -7.87 -11.91
CA LEU A 22 7.59 -7.96 -13.36
C LEU A 22 8.78 -7.11 -13.85
N ALA A 23 9.16 -6.08 -13.11
CA ALA A 23 10.36 -5.29 -13.37
C ALA A 23 11.64 -5.83 -12.69
N GLY A 24 11.58 -7.03 -12.08
CA GLY A 24 12.69 -7.66 -11.38
C GLY A 24 13.04 -7.01 -10.03
N ALA A 25 12.10 -6.31 -9.40
CA ALA A 25 12.27 -5.68 -8.10
C ALA A 25 11.47 -6.41 -7.00
N ARG A 26 11.80 -6.11 -5.75
CA ARG A 26 11.16 -6.72 -4.58
C ARG A 26 10.05 -5.81 -4.01
N PRO A 27 8.82 -6.34 -3.82
CA PRO A 27 7.78 -5.64 -3.09
C PRO A 27 8.15 -5.38 -1.62
N TYR A 28 7.70 -4.25 -1.10
CA TYR A 28 7.79 -3.94 0.32
C TYR A 28 6.79 -4.80 1.11
N ARG A 29 7.15 -5.20 2.33
CA ARG A 29 6.24 -5.85 3.27
C ARG A 29 6.21 -5.09 4.58
N GLU A 30 5.01 -4.72 5.00
CA GLU A 30 4.75 -4.19 6.34
C GLU A 30 4.66 -5.35 7.33
N PHE A 31 5.14 -5.10 8.55
CA PHE A 31 4.94 -6.01 9.66
C PHE A 31 3.62 -5.66 10.35
N PRO A 32 2.67 -6.59 10.49
CA PRO A 32 1.44 -6.34 11.23
C PRO A 32 1.74 -6.02 12.70
N LEU A 33 0.94 -5.13 13.30
CA LEU A 33 1.09 -4.74 14.72
C LEU A 33 1.17 -5.96 15.63
N ASP A 34 0.24 -6.90 15.49
CA ASP A 34 0.13 -8.05 16.39
C ASP A 34 1.37 -8.96 16.27
N TRP A 35 1.97 -9.04 15.08
CA TRP A 35 3.24 -9.71 14.89
C TRP A 35 4.36 -8.97 15.61
N MET A 36 4.47 -7.65 15.44
CA MET A 36 5.49 -6.85 16.13
C MET A 36 5.41 -6.94 17.65
N LEU A 37 4.20 -6.93 18.23
CA LEU A 37 4.00 -7.08 19.67
C LEU A 37 4.56 -8.41 20.18
N GLY A 38 4.28 -9.51 19.48
CA GLY A 38 4.85 -10.81 19.83
C GLY A 38 6.36 -10.86 19.69
N ARG A 39 6.92 -10.25 18.63
CA ARG A 39 8.38 -10.24 18.41
C ARG A 39 9.14 -9.39 19.41
N LEU A 40 8.57 -8.28 19.86
CA LEU A 40 9.16 -7.42 20.89
C LEU A 40 9.22 -8.14 22.24
N GLY A 41 8.17 -8.86 22.62
CA GLY A 41 8.18 -9.68 23.84
C GLY A 41 9.28 -10.75 23.81
N LEU A 42 9.42 -11.47 22.69
CA LEU A 42 10.50 -12.44 22.50
C LEU A 42 11.91 -11.81 22.49
N ALA A 43 12.01 -10.53 22.15
CA ALA A 43 13.26 -9.78 22.14
C ALA A 43 13.60 -9.16 23.51
N GLY A 44 12.84 -9.47 24.57
CA GLY A 44 13.11 -8.98 25.93
C GLY A 44 12.59 -7.57 26.20
N PHE A 45 11.54 -7.15 25.50
CA PHE A 45 10.89 -5.86 25.73
C PHE A 45 9.53 -6.02 26.40
N ARG A 46 9.22 -5.15 27.34
CA ARG A 46 7.89 -4.99 27.92
C ARG A 46 7.11 -3.95 27.13
N ILE A 47 5.92 -4.31 26.66
CA ILE A 47 5.03 -3.36 25.97
C ILE A 47 4.42 -2.42 27.00
N LEU A 48 4.62 -1.11 26.81
CA LEU A 48 4.01 -0.06 27.61
C LEU A 48 2.69 0.39 26.99
N GLU A 49 2.68 0.60 25.68
CA GLU A 49 1.51 1.05 24.94
C GLU A 49 1.61 0.66 23.46
N ALA A 50 0.46 0.43 22.82
CA ALA A 50 0.35 0.30 21.38
C ALA A 50 -0.88 1.07 20.88
N ARG A 51 -0.69 1.94 19.88
CA ARG A 51 -1.78 2.72 19.26
C ARG A 51 -1.79 2.55 17.77
N ARG A 52 -3.00 2.50 17.20
CA ARG A 52 -3.27 2.52 15.76
C ARG A 52 -3.77 3.91 15.35
N PHE A 53 -3.35 4.37 14.20
CA PHE A 53 -3.71 5.66 13.61
C PHE A 53 -4.33 5.41 12.24
N PRO A 54 -5.65 5.65 12.07
CA PRO A 54 -6.33 5.42 10.79
C PRO A 54 -5.73 6.25 9.66
N ILE A 55 -5.55 5.63 8.49
CA ILE A 55 -4.96 6.31 7.34
C ILE A 55 -6.07 6.83 6.43
N ARG A 56 -5.91 8.10 6.03
CA ARG A 56 -6.68 8.74 4.97
C ARG A 56 -5.78 9.06 3.79
N TYR A 57 -5.84 8.24 2.75
CA TYR A 57 -5.04 8.46 1.55
C TYR A 57 -5.65 9.56 0.68
N ARG A 58 -4.84 10.54 0.29
CA ARG A 58 -5.23 11.64 -0.60
C ARG A 58 -4.83 11.35 -2.05
N ALA A 59 -5.35 12.13 -3.00
CA ALA A 59 -4.99 12.06 -4.42
C ALA A 59 -3.47 11.98 -4.67
N ARG A 60 -2.66 12.70 -3.87
CA ARG A 60 -1.19 12.61 -3.93
C ARG A 60 -0.68 11.18 -3.77
N TYR A 61 -1.21 10.43 -2.80
CA TYR A 61 -0.82 9.03 -2.58
C TYR A 61 -1.15 8.18 -3.81
N VAL A 62 -2.38 8.29 -4.34
CA VAL A 62 -2.82 7.54 -5.53
C VAL A 62 -1.87 7.80 -6.70
N ASN A 63 -1.60 9.08 -6.99
CA ASN A 63 -0.72 9.47 -8.09
C ASN A 63 0.72 8.97 -7.88
N VAL A 64 1.28 9.11 -6.68
CA VAL A 64 2.65 8.64 -6.39
C VAL A 64 2.77 7.12 -6.57
N GLN A 65 1.83 6.32 -6.05
CA GLN A 65 1.87 4.86 -6.20
C GLN A 65 1.75 4.43 -7.66
N LEU A 66 0.82 5.03 -8.41
CA LEU A 66 0.58 4.65 -9.80
C LEU A 66 1.65 5.20 -10.75
N ASN A 67 2.25 6.36 -10.48
CA ASN A 67 3.42 6.85 -11.22
C ASN A 67 4.62 5.91 -11.07
N MET A 68 4.83 5.36 -9.87
CA MET A 68 5.86 4.34 -9.65
C MET A 68 5.58 3.11 -10.54
N CYS A 69 4.34 2.65 -10.62
CA CYS A 69 3.96 1.54 -11.50
C CYS A 69 4.31 1.83 -12.97
N LEU A 70 3.94 3.01 -13.48
CA LEU A 70 4.24 3.42 -14.85
C LEU A 70 5.75 3.42 -15.15
N ALA A 71 6.57 3.91 -14.21
CA ALA A 71 8.02 3.89 -14.37
C ALA A 71 8.61 2.46 -14.36
N ARG A 72 7.97 1.51 -13.65
CA ARG A 72 8.42 0.10 -13.64
C ARG A 72 7.98 -0.67 -14.87
N ILE A 73 6.85 -0.31 -15.47
CA ILE A 73 6.36 -0.90 -16.72
C ILE A 73 7.40 -0.81 -17.85
N GLU A 74 8.19 0.27 -17.89
CA GLU A 74 9.26 0.46 -18.88
C GLU A 74 10.35 -0.62 -18.83
N ARG A 75 10.45 -1.35 -17.71
CA ARG A 75 11.41 -2.43 -17.49
C ARG A 75 10.81 -3.82 -17.69
N PHE A 76 9.55 -3.91 -18.11
CA PHE A 76 8.93 -5.22 -18.35
C PHE A 76 9.61 -5.89 -19.55
N PHE A 77 9.74 -7.20 -19.48
CA PHE A 77 10.32 -7.98 -20.57
C PHE A 77 9.45 -7.96 -21.85
N SER A 78 8.13 -7.87 -21.70
CA SER A 78 7.18 -7.86 -22.82
C SER A 78 6.50 -6.51 -22.98
N ASN A 79 6.67 -5.90 -24.14
CA ASN A 79 6.01 -4.64 -24.50
C ASN A 79 4.49 -4.76 -24.51
N GLY A 80 3.94 -5.87 -25.00
CA GLY A 80 2.50 -6.11 -25.01
C GLY A 80 1.91 -6.14 -23.60
N LEU A 81 2.58 -6.84 -22.68
CA LEU A 81 2.21 -6.85 -21.26
C LEU A 81 2.32 -5.45 -20.65
N GLY A 82 3.38 -4.71 -20.99
CA GLY A 82 3.58 -3.34 -20.51
C GLY A 82 2.45 -2.39 -20.94
N MET A 83 2.02 -2.47 -22.21
CA MET A 83 0.90 -1.66 -22.71
C MET A 83 -0.41 -1.99 -22.00
N ALA A 84 -0.73 -3.27 -21.84
CA ALA A 84 -1.94 -3.69 -21.12
C ALA A 84 -1.92 -3.25 -19.64
N MET A 85 -0.79 -3.40 -18.96
CA MET A 85 -0.64 -2.95 -17.57
C MET A 85 -0.74 -1.43 -17.45
N ARG A 86 -0.18 -0.66 -18.40
CA ARG A 86 -0.32 0.79 -18.44
C ARG A 86 -1.78 1.21 -18.54
N ALA A 87 -2.54 0.60 -19.46
CA ALA A 87 -3.95 0.88 -19.63
C ALA A 87 -4.74 0.61 -18.33
N TYR A 88 -4.43 -0.52 -17.66
CA TYR A 88 -5.04 -0.87 -16.38
C TYR A 88 -4.68 0.12 -15.26
N VAL A 89 -3.41 0.55 -15.17
CA VAL A 89 -2.96 1.54 -14.19
C VAL A 89 -3.68 2.88 -14.36
N GLU A 90 -3.87 3.34 -15.60
CA GLU A 90 -4.58 4.60 -15.89
C GLU A 90 -6.08 4.50 -15.58
N GLU A 91 -6.70 3.37 -15.91
CA GLU A 91 -8.11 3.09 -15.57
C GLU A 91 -8.32 3.09 -14.04
N LEU A 92 -7.45 2.38 -13.31
CA LEU A 92 -7.46 2.36 -11.85
C LEU A 92 -7.21 3.76 -11.27
N ARG A 93 -6.32 4.55 -11.86
CA ARG A 93 -6.07 5.94 -11.44
C ARG A 93 -7.35 6.76 -11.52
N ALA A 94 -8.06 6.70 -12.64
CA ALA A 94 -9.29 7.45 -12.85
C ALA A 94 -10.35 7.06 -11.80
N ARG A 95 -10.60 5.77 -11.58
CA ARG A 95 -11.52 5.28 -10.54
C ARG A 95 -11.11 5.73 -9.14
N ALA A 96 -9.83 5.60 -8.81
CA ALA A 96 -9.33 5.92 -7.48
C ALA A 96 -9.42 7.42 -7.17
N LEU A 97 -9.11 8.29 -8.13
CA LEU A 97 -9.22 9.74 -7.96
C LEU A 97 -10.67 10.19 -7.85
N GLN A 98 -11.56 9.65 -8.70
CA GLN A 98 -13.00 9.93 -8.60
C GLN A 98 -13.56 9.52 -7.23
N LEU A 99 -13.17 8.35 -6.71
CA LEU A 99 -13.58 7.92 -5.37
C LEU A 99 -12.97 8.80 -4.27
N ASN A 100 -11.71 9.21 -4.43
CA ASN A 100 -11.02 10.10 -3.48
C ASN A 100 -11.78 11.43 -3.33
N GLU A 101 -12.22 12.02 -4.44
CA GLU A 101 -13.00 13.26 -4.42
C GLU A 101 -14.37 13.05 -3.76
N ARG A 102 -15.08 11.97 -4.11
CA ARG A 102 -16.41 11.67 -3.55
C ARG A 102 -16.39 11.42 -2.04
N GLN A 103 -15.32 10.85 -1.50
CA GLN A 103 -15.24 10.43 -0.08
C GLN A 103 -14.37 11.36 0.79
N ASP A 104 -13.89 12.49 0.24
CA ASP A 104 -12.86 13.33 0.88
C ASP A 104 -11.68 12.48 1.38
N GLY A 105 -11.10 11.70 0.48
CA GLY A 105 -10.00 10.77 0.76
C GLY A 105 -10.44 9.32 0.87
N LEU A 106 -9.47 8.42 0.70
CA LEU A 106 -9.70 6.98 0.80
C LEU A 106 -9.31 6.49 2.18
N TRP A 107 -10.30 6.10 2.97
CA TRP A 107 -10.10 5.59 4.33
C TRP A 107 -9.84 4.09 4.29
N HIS A 108 -8.61 3.70 4.64
CA HIS A 108 -8.25 2.29 4.75
C HIS A 108 -6.94 2.10 5.49
N GLY A 109 -6.81 1.03 6.26
CA GLY A 109 -5.58 0.71 6.97
C GLY A 109 -5.28 1.63 8.16
N ASN A 110 -4.19 1.31 8.87
CA ASN A 110 -3.74 2.06 10.03
C ASN A 110 -2.21 2.03 10.07
N ASP A 111 -1.59 3.15 10.41
CA ASP A 111 -0.24 3.15 10.96
C ASP A 111 -0.30 2.77 12.44
N TYR A 112 0.83 2.40 13.04
CA TYR A 112 0.88 2.13 14.46
C TYR A 112 2.19 2.58 15.11
N VAL A 113 2.11 2.89 16.41
CA VAL A 113 3.26 3.19 17.27
C VAL A 113 3.20 2.28 18.48
N ILE A 114 4.35 1.73 18.86
CA ILE A 114 4.51 0.87 20.04
C ILE A 114 5.55 1.53 20.95
N ALA A 115 5.16 1.79 22.20
CA ALA A 115 6.08 2.20 23.26
C ALA A 115 6.49 0.95 24.04
N VAL A 116 7.80 0.76 24.21
CA VAL A 116 8.37 -0.37 24.94
C VAL A 116 9.51 0.09 25.84
N GLU A 117 9.83 -0.72 26.85
CA GLU A 117 11.06 -0.61 27.61
C GLU A 117 11.81 -1.95 27.64
N PRO A 118 13.14 -1.96 27.79
CA PRO A 118 13.89 -3.17 28.05
C PRO A 118 13.45 -3.83 29.36
N MET A 119 13.41 -5.16 29.38
CA MET A 119 13.28 -5.95 30.60
C MET A 119 14.62 -6.17 31.30
#